data_AF-A0A2H5XPF7-F1
#
_entry.id   AF-A0A2H5XPF7-F1
#
_cell.length_a   1.000
_cell.length_b   1.000
_cell.length_c   1.000
_cell.angle_alpha   90.00
_cell.angle_beta   90.00
_cell.angle_gamma   90.00
#
_symmetry.space_group_name_H-M   'P 1'
#
loop_
_entity.id
_entity.type
_entity.pdbx_description
1 polymer ?
#
loop_
_entity_poly.entity_id
_entity_poly.type
_entity_poly.pdbx_seq_one_letter_code
_entity_poly.pdbx_strand_id
1 'polypeptide(L)'
;MESKTKTTLRKFFLPFIFALLGSSCIYNIDLGIRGYAPLSEVTLLGEGKEKILLINISGVISWEDIRESRGLFTVSEPSIVSRIREELDKAEKDQNIKAIVFKVSSPGGLVSASEAIYNEIKNFKEKKKIPIVAYISTLGVSGSYYVILPSDKIVANPASTVGSIGVYAMKLNVEKLADKVGVEFEIVKGGAHKDMLLFHRKMTEEEREKFQKLIDYYYDIFKKRVVEWRGNKLKKPIDEIADGIVFSPETALSLGLIDEIGDIYKAIDSAAKIAGLKSWKLISYTRKGQNLPSIWTETYGKHDLSVIKNILNYGEFLILYIWPGEL
;
A
#
# COMPACT_ATOMS: atom_id res chain seq x y z
N MET A 1 32.59 45.66 -47.86
CA MET A 1 33.43 44.75 -47.05
C MET A 1 32.60 44.20 -45.89
N GLU A 2 31.48 43.53 -46.21
CA GLU A 2 30.37 43.36 -45.27
C GLU A 2 29.53 42.10 -45.56
N SER A 3 30.16 40.93 -45.73
CA SER A 3 29.37 39.67 -45.89
C SER A 3 30.02 38.38 -45.36
N LYS A 4 31.13 38.46 -44.60
CA LYS A 4 31.78 37.26 -44.03
C LYS A 4 31.66 37.10 -42.52
N THR A 5 31.10 38.07 -41.78
CA THR A 5 31.06 38.03 -40.31
C THR A 5 29.76 37.46 -39.72
N LYS A 6 28.65 37.44 -40.46
CA LYS A 6 27.35 36.93 -39.96
C LYS A 6 27.20 35.41 -40.02
N THR A 7 27.98 34.72 -40.85
CA THR A 7 27.85 33.26 -41.05
C THR A 7 28.61 32.43 -40.01
N THR A 8 29.61 33.03 -39.36
CA THR A 8 30.48 32.33 -38.39
C THR A 8 29.89 32.34 -36.97
N LEU A 9 29.18 33.40 -36.56
CA LEU A 9 28.50 33.44 -35.26
C LEU A 9 27.34 32.44 -35.17
N ARG A 10 26.61 32.20 -36.26
CA ARG A 10 25.45 31.29 -36.26
C ARG A 10 25.85 29.80 -36.18
N LYS A 11 27.08 29.45 -36.56
CA LYS A 11 27.62 28.08 -36.48
C LYS A 11 28.19 27.72 -35.10
N PHE A 12 28.50 28.72 -34.26
CA PHE A 12 28.98 28.50 -32.89
C PHE A 12 27.88 28.66 -31.82
N PHE A 13 26.82 29.44 -32.08
CA PHE A 13 25.71 29.58 -31.12
C PHE A 13 24.75 28.39 -31.09
N LEU A 14 24.54 27.70 -32.21
CA LEU A 14 23.66 26.52 -32.26
C LEU A 14 24.22 25.30 -31.48
N PRO A 15 25.52 24.97 -31.56
CA PRO A 15 26.08 23.90 -30.73
C PRO A 15 26.32 24.34 -29.27
N PHE A 16 26.33 25.63 -28.93
CA PHE A 16 26.45 26.08 -27.53
C PHE A 16 25.12 25.94 -26.77
N ILE A 17 23.97 26.14 -27.43
CA ILE A 17 22.65 25.83 -26.85
C ILE A 17 22.48 24.32 -26.68
N PHE A 18 23.00 23.50 -27.61
CA PHE A 18 22.99 22.04 -27.46
C PHE A 18 24.00 21.51 -26.43
N ALA A 19 25.16 22.17 -26.26
CA ALA A 19 26.15 21.81 -25.24
C ALA A 19 25.71 22.19 -23.82
N LEU A 20 24.89 23.23 -23.65
CA LEU A 20 24.22 23.57 -22.38
C LEU A 20 23.02 22.65 -22.06
N LEU A 21 22.44 21.97 -23.07
CA LEU A 21 21.46 20.91 -22.85
C LEU A 21 22.13 19.56 -22.52
N GLY A 22 23.39 19.37 -22.91
CA GLY A 22 24.18 18.16 -22.64
C GLY A 22 24.86 18.13 -21.26
N SER A 23 24.96 19.26 -20.57
CA SER A 23 25.40 19.38 -19.17
C SER A 23 24.22 19.67 -18.24
N SER A 24 23.08 19.03 -18.51
CA SER A 24 21.94 19.07 -17.60
C SER A 24 22.24 18.21 -16.37
N CYS A 25 22.91 18.82 -15.39
CA CYS A 25 22.43 18.64 -14.03
C CYS A 25 20.96 19.07 -14.06
N ILE A 26 20.06 18.12 -14.27
CA ILE A 26 18.63 18.31 -14.09
C ILE A 26 18.49 18.59 -12.59
N TYR A 27 18.62 19.85 -12.21
CA TYR A 27 18.18 20.31 -10.91
C TYR A 27 16.67 20.10 -10.91
N ASN A 28 16.22 19.02 -10.28
CA ASN A 28 14.82 18.91 -9.88
C ASN A 28 14.55 20.12 -8.99
N ILE A 29 13.80 21.09 -9.51
CA ILE A 29 13.38 22.25 -8.74
C ILE A 29 12.28 21.74 -7.80
N ASP A 30 12.68 21.39 -6.58
CA ASP A 30 11.73 21.21 -5.49
C ASP A 30 11.21 22.61 -5.11
N LEU A 31 9.99 22.93 -5.55
CA LEU A 31 9.34 24.21 -5.27
C LEU A 31 8.96 24.38 -3.79
N GLY A 32 9.36 23.46 -2.90
CA GLY A 32 9.33 23.69 -1.46
C GLY A 32 7.94 23.99 -0.90
N ILE A 33 6.88 23.54 -1.58
CA ILE A 33 5.52 23.61 -1.06
C ILE A 33 5.47 22.62 0.11
N ARG A 34 5.69 23.13 1.31
CA ARG A 34 5.58 22.39 2.57
C ARG A 34 4.10 22.00 2.77
N GLY A 35 3.71 20.85 2.23
CA GLY A 35 2.41 20.22 2.42
C GLY A 35 1.79 19.69 1.13
N TYR A 36 1.07 18.57 1.24
CA TYR A 36 0.29 18.02 0.13
C TYR A 36 -0.86 18.95 -0.24
N ALA A 37 -1.15 19.08 -1.54
CA ALA A 37 -2.31 19.84 -2.00
C ALA A 37 -3.59 19.29 -1.33
N PRO A 38 -4.53 20.11 -0.81
CA PRO A 38 -5.68 19.63 -0.03
C PRO A 38 -6.59 18.67 -0.81
N LEU A 39 -7.34 17.83 -0.08
CA LEU A 39 -8.26 16.86 -0.69
C LEU A 39 -9.46 17.60 -1.29
N SER A 40 -9.77 17.34 -2.55
CA SER A 40 -10.98 17.76 -3.24
C SER A 40 -11.96 16.58 -3.40
N GLU A 41 -13.26 16.84 -3.34
CA GLU A 41 -14.31 15.84 -3.58
C GLU A 41 -14.61 15.75 -5.08
N VAL A 42 -14.75 14.52 -5.58
CA VAL A 42 -15.24 14.23 -6.94
C VAL A 42 -16.40 13.26 -6.84
N THR A 43 -17.52 13.59 -7.48
CA THR A 43 -18.66 12.66 -7.63
C THR A 43 -18.36 11.67 -8.74
N LEU A 44 -18.46 10.38 -8.42
CA LEU A 44 -18.25 9.28 -9.36
C LEU A 44 -19.56 8.79 -9.96
N LEU A 45 -20.62 8.69 -9.15
CA LEU A 45 -21.94 8.18 -9.55
C LEU A 45 -23.04 8.88 -8.72
N GLY A 46 -24.23 8.99 -9.29
CA GLY A 46 -25.44 9.47 -8.60
C GLY A 46 -25.44 10.97 -8.27
N GLU A 47 -26.56 11.43 -7.72
CA GLU A 47 -26.83 12.87 -7.50
C GLU A 47 -27.42 13.16 -6.12
N GLY A 48 -27.58 12.14 -5.26
CA GLY A 48 -28.16 12.30 -3.93
C GLY A 48 -27.34 13.17 -2.99
N LYS A 49 -27.99 13.73 -1.96
CA LYS A 49 -27.33 14.53 -0.93
C LYS A 49 -26.44 13.67 -0.02
N GLU A 50 -26.93 12.49 0.34
CA GLU A 50 -26.19 11.52 1.15
C GLU A 50 -25.07 10.89 0.32
N LYS A 51 -23.93 10.64 0.97
CA LYS A 51 -22.68 10.28 0.31
C LYS A 51 -22.20 8.90 0.77
N ILE A 52 -21.78 8.11 -0.19
CA ILE A 52 -20.92 6.94 0.03
C ILE A 52 -19.52 7.35 -0.41
N LEU A 53 -18.54 7.18 0.47
CA LEU A 53 -17.14 7.49 0.16
C LEU A 53 -16.41 6.23 -0.33
N LEU A 54 -15.83 6.31 -1.53
CA LEU A 54 -14.90 5.31 -2.04
C LEU A 54 -13.47 5.68 -1.64
N ILE A 55 -12.78 4.78 -0.93
CA ILE A 55 -11.35 4.89 -0.60
C ILE A 55 -10.61 3.72 -1.24
N ASN A 56 -9.57 4.01 -2.01
CA ASN A 56 -8.72 2.96 -2.59
C ASN A 56 -7.61 2.54 -1.60
N ILE A 57 -7.39 1.24 -1.43
CA ILE A 57 -6.24 0.62 -0.76
C ILE A 57 -5.52 -0.21 -1.82
N SER A 58 -4.53 0.40 -2.48
CA SER A 58 -3.88 -0.15 -3.67
C SER A 58 -2.36 -0.08 -3.54
N GLY A 59 -1.68 -1.12 -4.02
CA GLY A 59 -0.22 -1.24 -3.96
C GLY A 59 0.31 -1.66 -2.59
N VAL A 60 1.63 -1.67 -2.43
CA VAL A 60 2.35 -2.07 -1.21
C VAL A 60 2.06 -1.08 -0.09
N ILE A 61 1.70 -1.62 1.07
CA ILE A 61 1.42 -0.86 2.29
C ILE A 61 2.75 -0.46 2.93
N SER A 62 3.08 0.84 2.92
CA SER A 62 4.37 1.33 3.39
C SER A 62 4.31 2.74 3.99
N TRP A 63 5.39 3.19 4.62
CA TRP A 63 5.48 4.51 5.25
C TRP A 63 5.98 5.60 4.30
N GLU A 64 6.52 5.19 3.16
CA GLU A 64 7.21 6.05 2.22
C GLU A 64 6.23 6.82 1.34
N ASP A 65 6.53 8.10 1.14
CA ASP A 65 5.84 8.92 0.16
C ASP A 65 6.16 8.44 -1.26
N ILE A 66 5.17 8.50 -2.14
CA ILE A 66 5.33 8.11 -3.54
C ILE A 66 5.93 9.30 -4.28
N ARG A 67 7.17 9.16 -4.72
CA ARG A 67 7.86 10.18 -5.53
C ARG A 67 7.83 9.79 -7.00
N GLU A 68 7.17 10.60 -7.81
CA GLU A 68 7.12 10.43 -9.26
C GLU A 68 7.84 11.60 -9.96
N SER A 69 8.85 11.30 -10.76
CA SER A 69 9.46 12.28 -11.65
C SER A 69 8.65 12.39 -12.95
N ARG A 70 8.02 13.54 -13.16
CA ARG A 70 7.30 13.90 -14.40
C ARG A 70 8.11 14.94 -15.18
N GLY A 71 9.09 14.47 -15.96
CA GLY A 71 10.00 15.33 -16.71
C GLY A 71 10.95 16.08 -15.78
N LEU A 72 10.94 17.43 -15.83
CA LEU A 72 11.75 18.32 -14.97
C LEU A 72 11.18 18.52 -13.57
N PHE A 73 10.01 17.94 -13.26
CA PHE A 73 9.32 18.11 -11.98
C PHE A 73 9.23 16.78 -11.23
N THR A 74 9.38 16.82 -9.91
CA THR A 74 9.05 15.69 -9.04
C THR A 74 7.76 15.99 -8.30
N VAL A 75 6.78 15.11 -8.43
CA VAL A 75 5.53 15.14 -7.68
C VAL A 75 5.64 14.13 -6.54
N SER A 76 5.38 14.57 -5.31
CA SER A 76 5.32 13.71 -4.14
C SER A 76 3.85 13.50 -3.76
N GLU A 77 3.42 12.26 -3.67
CA GLU A 77 2.14 11.88 -3.08
C GLU A 77 2.37 11.32 -1.67
N PRO A 78 1.43 11.55 -0.74
CA PRO A 78 1.55 11.00 0.60
C PRO A 78 1.62 9.47 0.56
N SER A 79 2.34 8.89 1.53
CA SER A 79 2.25 7.45 1.80
C SER A 79 0.80 6.99 1.96
N ILE A 80 0.54 5.70 1.68
CA ILE A 80 -0.81 5.14 1.81
C ILE A 80 -1.38 5.30 3.23
N VAL A 81 -0.54 5.22 4.26
CA VAL A 81 -0.93 5.47 5.65
C VAL A 81 -1.43 6.90 5.83
N SER A 82 -0.64 7.89 5.41
CA SER A 82 -1.00 9.31 5.51
C SER A 82 -2.25 9.63 4.70
N ARG A 83 -2.35 9.10 3.48
CA ARG A 83 -3.52 9.31 2.60
C ARG A 83 -4.81 8.80 3.23
N ILE A 84 -4.83 7.55 3.71
CA ILE A 84 -6.04 6.96 4.31
C ILE A 84 -6.45 7.75 5.55
N ARG A 85 -5.49 8.12 6.42
CA ARG A 85 -5.76 8.94 7.59
C ARG A 85 -6.39 10.28 7.21
N GLU A 86 -5.82 10.99 6.24
CA GLU A 86 -6.34 12.29 5.79
C GLU A 86 -7.74 12.19 5.15
N GLU A 87 -7.99 11.11 4.40
CA GLU A 87 -9.30 10.83 3.80
C GLU A 87 -10.35 10.52 4.89
N LEU A 88 -10.00 9.71 5.90
CA LEU A 88 -10.88 9.41 7.04
C LEU A 88 -11.13 10.63 7.94
N ASP A 89 -10.10 11.43 8.23
CA ASP A 89 -10.21 12.69 8.99
C ASP A 89 -11.16 13.68 8.30
N LYS A 90 -11.11 13.73 6.96
CA LYS A 90 -12.03 14.56 6.17
C LYS A 90 -13.46 13.98 6.19
N ALA A 91 -13.59 12.67 6.05
CA ALA A 91 -14.88 11.98 6.09
C ALA A 91 -15.58 12.11 7.46
N GLU A 92 -14.81 12.10 8.56
CA GLU A 92 -15.33 12.23 9.92
C GLU A 92 -16.08 13.56 10.10
N LYS A 93 -15.56 14.62 9.48
CA LYS A 93 -16.13 15.99 9.55
C LYS A 93 -17.32 16.21 8.62
N ASP A 94 -17.54 15.35 7.61
CA ASP A 94 -18.68 15.48 6.70
C ASP A 94 -19.89 14.68 7.20
N GLN A 95 -20.98 15.39 7.53
CA GLN A 95 -22.22 14.79 8.04
C GLN A 95 -23.03 14.06 6.96
N ASN A 96 -22.74 14.31 5.68
CA ASN A 96 -23.42 13.65 4.58
C ASN A 96 -22.78 12.30 4.22
N ILE A 97 -21.57 12.00 4.72
CA ILE A 97 -20.96 10.67 4.55
C ILE A 97 -21.69 9.67 5.44
N LYS A 98 -22.43 8.77 4.81
CA LYS A 98 -23.27 7.77 5.49
C LYS A 98 -22.74 6.35 5.38
N ALA A 99 -21.77 6.09 4.51
CA ALA A 99 -21.02 4.83 4.45
C ALA A 99 -19.66 5.01 3.77
N ILE A 100 -18.75 4.05 4.00
CA ILE A 100 -17.47 3.94 3.29
C ILE A 100 -17.44 2.62 2.52
N VAL A 101 -16.91 2.67 1.30
CA VAL A 101 -16.46 1.51 0.54
C VAL A 101 -14.95 1.57 0.38
N PHE A 102 -14.22 0.59 0.92
CA PHE A 102 -12.79 0.41 0.63
C PHE A 102 -12.64 -0.48 -0.60
N LYS A 103 -12.07 0.03 -1.69
CA LYS A 103 -11.68 -0.79 -2.86
C LYS A 103 -10.23 -1.24 -2.68
N VAL A 104 -10.00 -2.54 -2.64
CA VAL A 104 -8.75 -3.16 -2.17
C VAL A 104 -8.08 -3.96 -3.29
N SER A 105 -6.81 -3.67 -3.53
CA SER A 105 -6.00 -4.22 -4.61
C SER A 105 -4.53 -4.13 -4.21
N SER A 106 -4.14 -4.94 -3.22
CA SER A 106 -2.81 -4.81 -2.59
C SER A 106 -2.26 -6.16 -2.14
N PRO A 107 -0.96 -6.43 -2.36
CA PRO A 107 -0.30 -7.62 -1.84
C PRO A 107 -0.05 -7.54 -0.32
N GLY A 108 -0.35 -6.41 0.33
CA GLY A 108 0.04 -6.10 1.70
C GLY A 108 1.32 -5.26 1.76
N GLY A 109 2.14 -5.41 2.79
CA GLY A 109 3.37 -4.62 2.95
C GLY A 109 3.94 -4.67 4.37
N LEU A 110 4.46 -3.55 4.85
CA LEU A 110 5.03 -3.42 6.19
C LEU A 110 4.00 -3.74 7.28
N VAL A 111 4.40 -4.57 8.26
CA VAL A 111 3.55 -4.90 9.43
C VAL A 111 3.12 -3.63 10.18
N SER A 112 4.06 -2.72 10.43
CA SER A 112 3.79 -1.48 11.18
C SER A 112 2.85 -0.52 10.44
N ALA A 113 3.00 -0.38 9.12
CA ALA A 113 2.11 0.45 8.30
C ALA A 113 0.71 -0.17 8.22
N SER A 114 0.62 -1.50 8.12
CA SER A 114 -0.66 -2.23 8.16
C SER A 114 -1.38 -2.04 9.51
N GLU A 115 -0.66 -2.12 10.64
CA GLU A 115 -1.26 -1.86 11.96
C GLU A 115 -1.72 -0.41 12.11
N ALA A 116 -1.00 0.55 11.54
CA ALA A 116 -1.41 1.96 11.56
C ALA A 116 -2.74 2.16 10.82
N ILE A 117 -2.86 1.65 9.58
CA ILE A 117 -4.10 1.76 8.80
C ILE A 117 -5.25 1.02 9.49
N TYR A 118 -5.00 -0.19 10.00
CA TYR A 118 -5.99 -0.95 10.76
C TYR A 118 -6.56 -0.13 11.93
N ASN A 119 -5.69 0.53 12.71
CA ASN A 119 -6.11 1.36 13.83
C ASN A 119 -6.87 2.61 13.37
N GLU A 120 -6.47 3.26 12.28
CA GLU A 120 -7.23 4.39 11.71
C GLU A 120 -8.65 3.97 11.29
N ILE A 121 -8.80 2.85 10.59
CA ILE A 121 -10.11 2.33 10.15
C ILE A 121 -10.96 1.92 11.36
N LYS A 122 -10.37 1.22 12.33
CA LYS A 122 -11.07 0.81 13.57
C LYS A 122 -11.54 2.03 14.37
N ASN A 123 -10.66 3.00 14.60
CA ASN A 123 -10.99 4.22 15.34
C ASN A 123 -12.07 5.03 14.62
N PHE A 124 -11.98 5.17 13.30
CA PHE A 124 -13.01 5.84 12.51
C PHE A 124 -14.38 5.14 12.66
N LYS A 125 -14.41 3.81 12.57
CA LYS A 125 -15.63 3.02 12.75
C LYS A 125 -16.27 3.27 14.12
N GLU A 126 -15.46 3.26 15.18
CA GLU A 126 -15.93 3.46 16.57
C GLU A 126 -16.49 4.88 16.79
N LYS A 127 -15.86 5.90 16.20
CA LYS A 127 -16.28 7.30 16.32
C LYS A 127 -17.51 7.63 15.46
N LYS A 128 -17.45 7.33 14.15
CA LYS A 128 -18.45 7.78 13.17
C LYS A 128 -19.67 6.87 13.12
N LYS A 129 -19.52 5.59 13.48
CA LYS A 129 -20.60 4.58 13.55
C LYS A 129 -21.44 4.49 12.27
N ILE A 130 -20.78 4.58 11.12
CA ILE A 130 -21.37 4.36 9.80
C ILE A 130 -20.89 3.03 9.21
N PRO A 131 -21.64 2.42 8.28
CA PRO A 131 -21.22 1.18 7.64
C PRO A 131 -19.92 1.33 6.85
N ILE A 132 -19.07 0.32 6.99
CA ILE A 132 -17.84 0.15 6.22
C ILE A 132 -17.94 -1.16 5.45
N VAL A 133 -17.84 -1.09 4.12
CA VAL A 133 -17.79 -2.26 3.24
C VAL A 133 -16.43 -2.30 2.56
N ALA A 134 -15.75 -3.44 2.57
CA ALA A 134 -14.57 -3.66 1.75
C ALA A 134 -14.96 -4.41 0.47
N TYR A 135 -14.37 -4.02 -0.65
CA TYR A 135 -14.43 -4.70 -1.92
C TYR A 135 -13.02 -5.08 -2.36
N ILE A 136 -12.72 -6.37 -2.39
CA ILE A 136 -11.47 -6.90 -2.91
C ILE A 136 -11.59 -6.98 -4.43
N SER A 137 -10.93 -6.06 -5.15
CA SER A 137 -11.00 -6.00 -6.62
C SER A 137 -10.05 -6.99 -7.28
N THR A 138 -8.82 -7.12 -6.79
CA THR A 138 -7.82 -8.07 -7.31
C THR A 138 -7.13 -8.85 -6.19
N LEU A 139 -6.52 -8.16 -5.23
CA LEU A 139 -5.73 -8.75 -4.16
C LEU A 139 -6.20 -8.21 -2.81
N GLY A 140 -6.72 -9.11 -1.98
CA GLY A 140 -7.07 -8.88 -0.59
C GLY A 140 -6.32 -9.88 0.28
N VAL A 141 -5.00 -9.74 0.29
CA VAL A 141 -4.06 -10.71 0.84
C VAL A 141 -3.14 -10.06 1.86
N SER A 142 -2.75 -10.83 2.88
CA SER A 142 -1.80 -10.44 3.91
C SER A 142 -2.13 -9.07 4.53
N GLY A 143 -1.25 -8.06 4.44
CA GLY A 143 -1.48 -6.74 5.04
C GLY A 143 -2.73 -6.04 4.52
N SER A 144 -3.14 -6.28 3.27
CA SER A 144 -4.37 -5.67 2.74
C SER A 144 -5.63 -6.36 3.25
N TYR A 145 -5.58 -7.67 3.52
CA TYR A 145 -6.63 -8.37 4.25
C TYR A 145 -6.69 -7.90 5.71
N TYR A 146 -5.53 -7.73 6.35
CA TYR A 146 -5.40 -7.25 7.73
C TYR A 146 -6.12 -5.91 7.95
N VAL A 147 -5.86 -4.91 7.09
CA VAL A 147 -6.39 -3.54 7.28
C VAL A 147 -7.90 -3.45 7.11
N ILE A 148 -8.51 -4.33 6.32
CA ILE A 148 -9.96 -4.29 6.06
C ILE A 148 -10.79 -5.11 7.03
N LEU A 149 -10.18 -5.83 7.96
CA LEU A 149 -10.88 -6.64 8.98
C LEU A 149 -11.99 -5.86 9.73
N PRO A 150 -11.83 -4.57 10.08
CA PRO A 150 -12.89 -3.79 10.72
C PRO A 150 -14.14 -3.53 9.86
N SER A 151 -14.18 -3.95 8.59
CA SER A 151 -15.35 -3.77 7.73
C SER A 151 -16.55 -4.59 8.21
N ASP A 152 -17.76 -4.03 8.12
CA ASP A 152 -19.01 -4.73 8.42
C ASP A 152 -19.27 -5.87 7.42
N LYS A 153 -18.81 -5.67 6.18
CA LYS A 153 -18.94 -6.63 5.10
C LYS A 153 -17.71 -6.60 4.19
N ILE A 154 -17.23 -7.77 3.79
CA ILE A 154 -16.16 -7.95 2.82
C ILE A 154 -16.74 -8.65 1.59
N VAL A 155 -16.77 -7.95 0.46
CA VAL A 155 -17.15 -8.46 -0.86
C VAL A 155 -15.88 -8.74 -1.65
N ALA A 156 -15.80 -9.84 -2.37
CA ALA A 156 -14.66 -10.16 -3.24
C ALA A 156 -15.08 -10.35 -4.69
N ASN A 157 -14.30 -9.82 -5.61
CA ASN A 157 -14.44 -10.10 -7.04
C ASN A 157 -14.26 -11.61 -7.29
N PRO A 158 -15.06 -12.26 -8.16
CA PRO A 158 -14.91 -13.68 -8.50
C PRO A 158 -13.51 -14.09 -8.98
N ALA A 159 -12.75 -13.16 -9.57
CA ALA A 159 -11.40 -13.36 -10.06
C ALA A 159 -10.31 -12.75 -9.15
N SER A 160 -10.64 -12.47 -7.88
CA SER A 160 -9.67 -11.96 -6.90
C SER A 160 -9.00 -13.08 -6.11
N THR A 161 -7.94 -12.70 -5.39
CA THR A 161 -7.21 -13.56 -4.47
C THR A 161 -7.36 -13.03 -3.05
N VAL A 162 -7.68 -13.92 -2.10
CA VAL A 162 -7.92 -13.58 -0.69
C VAL A 162 -7.04 -14.44 0.21
N GLY A 163 -6.69 -13.95 1.40
CA GLY A 163 -5.99 -14.75 2.42
C GLY A 163 -4.55 -14.30 2.61
N SER A 164 -3.59 -15.21 2.47
CA SER A 164 -2.18 -14.99 2.83
C SER A 164 -2.03 -14.42 4.26
N ILE A 165 -2.79 -15.00 5.19
CA ILE A 165 -2.72 -14.64 6.61
C ILE A 165 -1.41 -15.23 7.12
N GLY A 166 -0.39 -14.39 7.29
CA GLY A 166 0.95 -14.83 7.58
C GLY A 166 1.91 -13.65 7.70
N VAL A 167 3.14 -13.95 8.12
CA VAL A 167 4.20 -12.97 8.30
C VAL A 167 5.46 -13.51 7.66
N TYR A 168 6.10 -12.66 6.88
CA TYR A 168 7.30 -13.02 6.15
C TYR A 168 8.43 -12.05 6.48
N ALA A 169 9.63 -12.60 6.63
CA ALA A 169 10.87 -11.85 6.81
C ALA A 169 11.95 -12.50 5.96
N MET A 170 12.68 -11.66 5.22
CA MET A 170 13.75 -12.12 4.33
C MET A 170 15.06 -11.49 4.71
N LYS A 171 16.13 -12.29 4.62
CA LYS A 171 17.51 -11.83 4.77
C LYS A 171 18.34 -12.39 3.62
N LEU A 172 19.00 -11.52 2.87
CA LEU A 172 20.02 -11.91 1.91
C LEU A 172 21.29 -12.35 2.66
N ASN A 173 21.98 -13.40 2.19
CA ASN A 173 23.31 -13.75 2.66
C ASN A 173 24.32 -13.75 1.51
N VAL A 174 25.26 -12.82 1.52
CA VAL A 174 26.31 -12.66 0.50
C VAL A 174 27.69 -13.13 0.96
N GLU A 175 27.81 -13.73 2.16
CA GLU A 175 29.06 -14.24 2.73
C GLU A 175 29.92 -14.99 1.71
N LYS A 176 29.37 -16.04 1.09
CA LYS A 176 30.06 -16.83 0.06
C LYS A 176 30.45 -16.04 -1.20
N LEU A 177 29.70 -14.99 -1.53
CA LEU A 177 30.03 -14.13 -2.67
C LEU A 177 31.20 -13.22 -2.30
N ALA A 178 31.18 -12.63 -1.11
CA ALA A 178 32.24 -11.79 -0.58
C ALA A 178 33.57 -12.55 -0.49
N ASP A 179 33.54 -13.78 0.04
CA ASP A 179 34.69 -14.68 0.09
C ASP A 179 35.28 -14.92 -1.31
N LYS A 180 34.44 -15.11 -2.32
CA LYS A 180 34.86 -15.38 -3.70
C LYS A 180 35.54 -14.18 -4.36
N VAL A 181 35.19 -12.96 -3.95
CA VAL A 181 35.76 -11.71 -4.52
C VAL A 181 36.79 -11.05 -3.61
N GLY A 182 37.14 -11.68 -2.48
CA GLY A 182 38.13 -11.17 -1.54
C GLY A 182 37.68 -9.93 -0.79
N VAL A 183 36.38 -9.79 -0.51
CA VAL A 183 35.83 -8.70 0.31
C VAL A 183 35.61 -9.21 1.73
N GLU A 184 36.16 -8.49 2.70
CA GLU A 184 36.01 -8.80 4.13
C GLU A 184 35.21 -7.69 4.84
N PHE A 185 34.38 -8.09 5.80
CA PHE A 185 33.59 -7.18 6.63
C PHE A 185 34.14 -7.18 8.07
N GLU A 186 34.78 -6.10 8.48
CA GLU A 186 35.21 -5.90 9.88
C GLU A 186 34.07 -5.27 10.69
N ILE A 187 33.58 -5.97 11.73
CA ILE A 187 32.46 -5.51 12.56
C ILE A 187 32.91 -5.26 14.00
N VAL A 188 32.72 -4.02 14.47
CA VAL A 188 32.83 -3.67 15.90
C VAL A 188 31.43 -3.42 16.45
N LYS A 189 31.00 -4.21 17.44
CA LYS A 189 29.62 -4.17 17.98
C LYS A 189 29.59 -4.10 19.50
N GLY A 190 28.66 -3.32 20.03
CA GLY A 190 28.41 -3.16 21.47
C GLY A 190 27.50 -4.22 22.09
N GLY A 191 27.03 -5.21 21.32
CA GLY A 191 26.17 -6.29 21.80
C GLY A 191 26.23 -7.49 20.88
N ALA A 192 26.16 -8.70 21.46
CA ALA A 192 26.44 -9.96 20.76
C ALA A 192 25.59 -10.16 19.49
N HIS A 193 24.31 -9.76 19.52
CA HIS A 193 23.36 -10.01 18.44
C HIS A 193 23.05 -8.77 17.58
N LYS A 194 23.77 -7.65 17.74
CA LYS A 194 23.47 -6.40 17.01
C LYS A 194 23.65 -6.53 15.49
N ASP A 195 24.33 -7.58 15.06
CA ASP A 195 24.63 -7.91 13.68
C ASP A 195 23.84 -9.14 13.16
N MET A 196 22.89 -9.69 13.92
CA MET A 196 22.21 -10.95 13.58
C MET A 196 21.45 -10.91 12.24
N LEU A 197 21.03 -9.73 11.79
CA LEU A 197 20.34 -9.54 10.52
C LEU A 197 21.24 -9.00 9.40
N LEU A 198 22.55 -8.84 9.63
CA LEU A 198 23.46 -8.32 8.60
C LEU A 198 23.66 -9.29 7.45
N PHE A 199 23.59 -8.77 6.23
CA PHE A 199 23.55 -9.57 5.00
C PHE A 199 24.84 -10.32 4.66
N HIS A 200 25.96 -10.10 5.36
CA HIS A 200 27.27 -10.67 5.02
C HIS A 200 27.68 -11.87 5.89
N ARG A 201 26.78 -12.38 6.73
CA ARG A 201 26.99 -13.65 7.45
C ARG A 201 25.71 -14.44 7.62
N LYS A 202 25.81 -15.75 7.87
CA LYS A 202 24.69 -16.57 8.31
C LYS A 202 24.24 -16.19 9.74
N MET A 203 22.94 -16.26 10.00
CA MET A 203 22.41 -16.27 11.38
C MET A 203 22.86 -17.55 12.10
N THR A 204 23.24 -17.43 13.37
CA THR A 204 23.38 -18.61 14.23
C THR A 204 22.00 -19.22 14.52
N GLU A 205 21.96 -20.45 15.05
CA GLU A 205 20.69 -21.09 15.41
C GLU A 205 19.98 -20.33 16.55
N GLU A 206 20.75 -19.87 17.55
CA GLU A 206 20.22 -19.04 18.63
C GLU A 206 19.62 -17.72 18.11
N GLU A 207 20.29 -17.06 17.15
CA GLU A 207 19.77 -15.85 16.52
C GLU A 207 18.49 -16.12 15.73
N ARG A 208 18.45 -17.25 15.01
CA ARG A 208 17.26 -17.69 14.27
C ARG A 208 16.09 -17.93 15.22
N GLU A 209 16.28 -18.65 16.31
CA GLU A 209 15.22 -18.91 17.30
C GLU A 209 14.70 -17.62 17.94
N LYS A 210 15.60 -16.70 18.32
CA LYS A 210 15.22 -15.39 18.86
C LYS A 210 14.42 -14.58 17.85
N PHE A 211 14.86 -14.60 16.60
CA PHE A 211 14.18 -13.88 15.53
C PHE A 211 12.82 -14.51 15.18
N GLN A 212 12.73 -15.84 15.18
CA GLN A 212 11.47 -16.57 14.95
C GLN A 212 10.42 -16.18 15.98
N LYS A 213 10.78 -16.07 17.27
CA LYS A 213 9.84 -15.60 18.31
C LYS A 213 9.25 -14.22 18.02
N LEU A 214 10.02 -13.33 17.40
CA LEU A 214 9.52 -12.02 16.98
C LEU A 214 8.54 -12.15 15.80
N ILE A 215 8.82 -13.04 14.85
CA ILE A 215 7.89 -13.32 13.74
C ILE A 215 6.60 -13.95 14.25
N ASP A 216 6.69 -14.91 15.16
CA ASP A 216 5.55 -15.57 15.81
C ASP A 216 4.66 -14.57 16.53
N TYR A 217 5.27 -13.60 17.24
CA TYR A 217 4.53 -12.52 17.89
C TYR A 217 3.67 -11.70 16.92
N TYR A 218 4.21 -11.31 15.76
CA TYR A 218 3.42 -10.58 14.75
C TYR A 218 2.35 -11.47 14.12
N TYR A 219 2.67 -12.74 13.91
CA TYR A 219 1.71 -13.70 13.35
C TYR A 219 0.52 -13.92 14.28
N ASP A 220 0.76 -14.02 15.59
CA ASP A 220 -0.29 -14.13 16.60
C ASP A 220 -1.17 -12.87 16.67
N ILE A 221 -0.60 -11.68 16.48
CA ILE A 221 -1.39 -10.45 16.34
C ILE A 221 -2.32 -10.55 15.14
N PHE A 222 -1.83 -10.99 13.98
CA PHE A 222 -2.66 -11.16 12.78
C PHE A 222 -3.80 -12.15 13.04
N LYS A 223 -3.50 -13.36 13.51
CA LYS A 223 -4.53 -14.35 13.85
C LYS A 223 -5.56 -13.78 14.83
N LYS A 224 -5.11 -13.05 15.86
CA LYS A 224 -5.99 -12.41 16.83
C LYS A 224 -6.92 -11.39 16.19
N ARG A 225 -6.44 -10.54 15.26
CA ARG A 225 -7.31 -9.60 14.54
C ARG A 225 -8.34 -10.32 13.68
N VAL A 226 -7.95 -11.40 13.00
CA VAL A 226 -8.90 -12.20 12.20
C VAL A 226 -9.99 -12.78 13.10
N VAL A 227 -9.61 -13.36 14.25
CA VAL A 227 -10.58 -13.89 15.22
C VAL A 227 -11.46 -12.78 15.81
N GLU A 228 -10.91 -11.60 16.12
CA GLU A 228 -11.65 -10.43 16.64
C GLU A 228 -12.82 -10.05 15.71
N TRP A 229 -12.59 -10.02 14.40
CA TRP A 229 -13.58 -9.50 13.43
C TRP A 229 -14.34 -10.56 12.65
N ARG A 230 -13.79 -11.77 12.52
CA ARG A 230 -14.36 -12.87 11.73
C ARG A 230 -14.66 -14.11 12.54
N GLY A 231 -14.29 -14.19 13.83
CA GLY A 231 -14.35 -15.42 14.61
C GLY A 231 -15.72 -16.12 14.63
N ASN A 232 -16.81 -15.35 14.63
CA ASN A 232 -18.18 -15.89 14.55
C ASN A 232 -18.59 -16.36 13.15
N LYS A 233 -17.82 -16.01 12.12
CA LYS A 233 -18.06 -16.36 10.70
C LYS A 233 -17.13 -17.50 10.24
N LEU A 234 -15.96 -17.66 10.84
CA LEU A 234 -14.99 -18.69 10.49
C LEU A 234 -15.60 -20.09 10.56
N LYS A 235 -15.27 -20.93 9.57
CA LYS A 235 -15.75 -22.32 9.48
C LYS A 235 -14.73 -23.36 9.95
N LYS A 236 -13.50 -22.94 10.23
CA LYS A 236 -12.44 -23.75 10.82
C LYS A 236 -11.67 -22.93 11.87
N PRO A 237 -10.92 -23.58 12.77
CA PRO A 237 -9.98 -22.90 13.65
C PRO A 237 -9.02 -22.01 12.85
N ILE A 238 -8.64 -20.86 13.42
CA ILE A 238 -7.75 -19.92 12.73
C ILE A 238 -6.40 -20.54 12.37
N ASP A 239 -5.88 -21.44 13.21
CA ASP A 239 -4.60 -22.12 12.96
C ASP A 239 -4.64 -23.10 11.77
N GLU A 240 -5.82 -23.54 11.34
CA GLU A 240 -5.99 -24.36 10.13
C GLU A 240 -6.17 -23.52 8.85
N ILE A 241 -6.43 -22.21 8.98
CA ILE A 241 -6.68 -21.30 7.86
C ILE A 241 -5.48 -20.40 7.61
N ALA A 242 -4.75 -20.04 8.67
CA ALA A 242 -3.73 -19.00 8.65
C ALA A 242 -2.32 -19.52 8.29
N ASP A 243 -2.15 -20.53 7.47
CA ASP A 243 -0.83 -21.08 7.10
C ASP A 243 -0.07 -20.26 6.03
N GLY A 244 -0.58 -19.08 5.67
CA GLY A 244 0.02 -18.18 4.68
C GLY A 244 -0.41 -18.44 3.24
N ILE A 245 -1.25 -19.45 2.96
CA ILE A 245 -1.76 -19.70 1.61
C ILE A 245 -2.81 -18.66 1.19
N VAL A 246 -2.97 -18.56 -0.12
CA VAL A 246 -4.05 -17.78 -0.75
C VAL A 246 -5.22 -18.67 -1.15
N PHE A 247 -6.39 -18.07 -1.24
CA PHE A 247 -7.66 -18.73 -1.55
C PHE A 247 -8.35 -18.06 -2.72
N SER A 248 -9.08 -18.86 -3.50
CA SER A 248 -10.11 -18.33 -4.39
C SER A 248 -11.23 -17.68 -3.57
N PRO A 249 -12.03 -16.78 -4.14
CA PRO A 249 -13.16 -16.15 -3.45
C PRO A 249 -14.19 -17.18 -2.94
N GLU A 250 -14.44 -18.26 -3.68
CA GLU A 250 -15.33 -19.35 -3.26
C GLU A 250 -14.80 -20.04 -2.02
N THR A 251 -13.50 -20.34 -2.01
CA THR A 251 -12.86 -20.99 -0.86
C THR A 251 -12.84 -20.04 0.34
N ALA A 252 -12.47 -18.78 0.13
CA ALA A 252 -12.48 -17.75 1.17
C ALA A 252 -13.88 -17.54 1.77
N LEU A 253 -14.94 -17.57 0.95
CA LEU A 253 -16.31 -17.50 1.41
C LEU A 253 -16.68 -18.74 2.23
N SER A 254 -16.32 -19.94 1.75
CA SER A 254 -16.57 -21.21 2.45
C SER A 254 -15.86 -21.29 3.80
N LEU A 255 -14.72 -20.62 3.96
CA LEU A 255 -13.95 -20.54 5.22
C LEU A 255 -14.44 -19.42 6.14
N GLY A 256 -15.31 -18.52 5.65
CA GLY A 256 -15.79 -17.36 6.40
C GLY A 256 -14.83 -16.17 6.41
N LEU A 257 -13.86 -16.12 5.50
CA LEU A 257 -12.92 -15.00 5.36
C LEU A 257 -13.53 -13.79 4.66
N ILE A 258 -14.52 -14.00 3.80
CA ILE A 258 -15.33 -12.96 3.16
C ILE A 258 -16.82 -13.20 3.40
N ASP A 259 -17.66 -12.24 3.05
CA ASP A 259 -19.11 -12.31 3.25
C ASP A 259 -19.91 -12.55 1.97
N GLU A 260 -19.40 -12.09 0.83
CA GLU A 260 -20.08 -12.23 -0.45
C GLU A 260 -19.09 -12.18 -1.61
N ILE A 261 -19.44 -12.85 -2.71
CA ILE A 261 -18.74 -12.74 -3.99
C ILE A 261 -19.56 -11.82 -4.89
N GLY A 262 -18.93 -10.81 -5.48
CA GLY A 262 -19.62 -9.82 -6.29
C GLY A 262 -18.67 -8.76 -6.84
N ASP A 263 -19.22 -7.83 -7.61
CA ASP A 263 -18.48 -6.71 -8.18
C ASP A 263 -18.51 -5.47 -7.27
N ILE A 264 -17.90 -4.37 -7.74
CA ILE A 264 -17.89 -3.10 -7.02
C ILE A 264 -19.30 -2.55 -6.78
N TYR A 265 -20.24 -2.76 -7.71
CA TYR A 265 -21.62 -2.32 -7.55
C TYR A 265 -22.29 -3.04 -6.39
N LYS A 266 -22.06 -4.35 -6.25
CA LYS A 266 -22.55 -5.13 -5.11
C LYS A 266 -22.06 -4.57 -3.76
N ALA A 267 -20.80 -4.14 -3.70
CA ALA A 267 -20.24 -3.54 -2.51
C ALA A 267 -20.88 -2.17 -2.20
N ILE A 268 -21.05 -1.32 -3.22
CA ILE A 268 -21.71 -0.01 -3.09
C ILE A 268 -23.18 -0.18 -2.66
N ASP A 269 -23.91 -1.09 -3.29
CA ASP A 269 -25.30 -1.41 -2.96
C ASP A 269 -25.41 -1.96 -1.53
N SER A 270 -24.47 -2.81 -1.12
CA SER A 270 -24.40 -3.29 0.26
C SER A 270 -24.20 -2.13 1.25
N ALA A 271 -23.29 -1.20 0.94
CA ALA A 271 -23.06 -0.02 1.78
C ALA A 271 -24.32 0.85 1.88
N ALA A 272 -24.97 1.13 0.75
CA ALA A 272 -26.23 1.87 0.69
C ALA A 272 -27.34 1.19 1.50
N LYS A 273 -27.48 -0.13 1.35
CA LYS A 273 -28.52 -0.91 2.04
C LYS A 273 -28.30 -0.96 3.55
N ILE A 274 -27.07 -1.19 4.01
CA ILE A 274 -26.75 -1.21 5.44
C ILE A 274 -26.97 0.18 6.05
N ALA A 275 -26.65 1.25 5.30
CA ALA A 275 -26.88 2.63 5.73
C ALA A 275 -28.33 3.12 5.58
N GLY A 276 -29.22 2.33 4.98
CA GLY A 276 -30.63 2.69 4.78
C GLY A 276 -30.87 3.82 3.77
N LEU A 277 -29.95 4.01 2.81
CA LEU A 277 -29.99 5.13 1.86
C LEU A 277 -30.95 4.85 0.70
N LYS A 278 -31.77 5.85 0.36
CA LYS A 278 -32.68 5.80 -0.81
C LYS A 278 -32.17 6.58 -2.01
N SER A 279 -31.48 7.69 -1.75
CA SER A 279 -30.87 8.55 -2.77
C SER A 279 -29.50 8.98 -2.28
N TRP A 280 -28.47 8.63 -3.03
CA TRP A 280 -27.09 8.85 -2.64
C TRP A 280 -26.25 9.23 -3.85
N LYS A 281 -25.04 9.70 -3.59
CA LYS A 281 -23.98 9.82 -4.58
C LYS A 281 -22.70 9.15 -4.07
N LEU A 282 -21.98 8.49 -4.97
CA LEU A 282 -20.66 7.95 -4.70
C LEU A 282 -19.65 9.06 -4.92
N ILE A 283 -18.79 9.30 -3.95
CA ILE A 283 -17.72 10.28 -4.06
C ILE A 283 -16.36 9.64 -3.76
N SER A 284 -15.30 10.25 -4.24
CA SER A 284 -13.93 9.95 -3.85
C SER A 284 -13.20 11.26 -3.60
N TYR A 285 -12.13 11.21 -2.81
CA TYR A 285 -11.21 12.32 -2.69
C TYR A 285 -10.07 12.22 -3.71
N THR A 286 -9.53 13.37 -4.11
CA THR A 286 -8.38 13.49 -5.02
C THR A 286 -7.58 14.75 -4.69
N ARG A 287 -6.30 14.79 -5.06
CA ARG A 287 -5.45 15.99 -4.97
C ARG A 287 -5.21 16.60 -6.34
N LYS A 288 -4.98 17.92 -6.36
CA LYS A 288 -4.58 18.61 -7.58
C LYS A 288 -3.30 17.97 -8.15
N GLY A 289 -3.33 17.54 -9.40
CA GLY A 289 -2.20 16.89 -10.09
C GLY A 289 -2.27 15.35 -10.10
N GLN A 290 -3.18 14.76 -9.33
CA GLN A 290 -3.48 13.33 -9.41
C GLN A 290 -4.46 13.03 -10.55
N ASN A 291 -4.44 11.79 -11.03
CA ASN A 291 -5.46 11.29 -11.93
C ASN A 291 -6.82 11.29 -11.21
N LEU A 292 -7.89 11.55 -11.96
CA LEU A 292 -9.23 11.50 -11.41
C LEU A 292 -9.55 10.07 -10.95
N PRO A 293 -10.11 9.91 -9.74
CA PRO A 293 -10.53 8.61 -9.26
C PRO A 293 -11.67 8.07 -10.14
N SER A 294 -11.73 6.76 -10.24
CA SER A 294 -12.77 6.04 -10.98
C SER A 294 -13.02 4.71 -10.28
N ILE A 295 -14.24 4.20 -10.40
CA ILE A 295 -14.59 2.87 -9.90
C ILE A 295 -13.83 1.76 -10.64
N TRP A 296 -13.38 2.04 -11.88
CA TRP A 296 -12.72 1.08 -12.76
C TRP A 296 -11.21 1.08 -12.63
N THR A 297 -10.62 2.27 -12.44
CA THR A 297 -9.17 2.38 -12.43
C THR A 297 -8.63 1.71 -11.18
N GLU A 298 -7.68 0.81 -11.37
CA GLU A 298 -6.80 0.34 -10.31
C GLU A 298 -5.66 1.34 -10.22
N THR A 299 -5.38 1.85 -9.01
CA THR A 299 -4.22 2.72 -8.79
C THR A 299 -2.95 1.86 -8.66
N TYR A 300 -2.79 0.86 -9.54
CA TYR A 300 -1.59 0.07 -9.68
C TYR A 300 -0.55 0.92 -10.43
N GLY A 301 0.24 1.68 -9.68
CA GLY A 301 1.36 2.43 -10.24
C GLY A 301 2.56 1.52 -10.50
N LYS A 302 3.34 1.81 -11.55
CA LYS A 302 4.70 1.25 -11.78
C LYS A 302 5.66 1.41 -10.58
N HIS A 303 5.27 2.22 -9.59
CA HIS A 303 6.01 2.60 -8.40
C HIS A 303 6.10 1.49 -7.35
N ASP A 304 5.24 0.47 -7.41
CA ASP A 304 5.13 -0.54 -6.35
C ASP A 304 6.35 -1.48 -6.28
N LEU A 305 6.96 -1.74 -7.44
CA LEU A 305 8.22 -2.48 -7.52
C LEU A 305 9.40 -1.69 -6.96
N SER A 306 9.29 -0.38 -6.73
CA SER A 306 10.39 0.41 -6.16
C SER A 306 10.60 0.11 -4.68
N VAL A 307 9.53 -0.18 -3.93
CA VAL A 307 9.64 -0.63 -2.53
C VAL A 307 10.33 -2.00 -2.50
N ILE A 308 9.90 -2.94 -3.34
CA ILE A 308 10.55 -4.25 -3.48
C ILE A 308 12.00 -4.12 -3.97
N LYS A 309 12.28 -3.22 -4.91
CA LYS A 309 13.65 -2.95 -5.38
C LYS A 309 14.50 -2.29 -4.31
N ASN A 310 13.96 -1.40 -3.49
CA ASN A 310 14.70 -0.74 -2.41
C ASN A 310 15.05 -1.76 -1.31
N ILE A 311 14.15 -2.69 -0.99
CA ILE A 311 14.43 -3.84 -0.11
C ILE A 311 15.65 -4.61 -0.61
N LEU A 312 15.69 -4.92 -1.92
CA LEU A 312 16.79 -5.65 -2.53
C LEU A 312 18.07 -4.81 -2.67
N ASN A 313 17.96 -3.50 -2.93
CA ASN A 313 19.08 -2.63 -3.23
C ASN A 313 19.83 -2.13 -1.99
N TYR A 314 19.14 -1.92 -0.86
CA TYR A 314 19.76 -1.38 0.36
C TYR A 314 20.08 -2.45 1.41
N GLY A 315 19.71 -3.71 1.16
CA GLY A 315 19.86 -4.79 2.13
C GLY A 315 19.05 -4.54 3.41
N GLU A 316 18.01 -3.71 3.32
CA GLU A 316 17.16 -3.37 4.44
C GLU A 316 16.31 -4.57 4.84
N PHE A 317 16.38 -4.90 6.12
CA PHE A 317 15.61 -5.98 6.70
C PHE A 317 14.20 -5.48 7.06
N LEU A 318 13.16 -6.12 6.53
CA LEU A 318 11.76 -5.79 6.81
C LEU A 318 10.97 -7.00 7.30
N ILE A 319 9.99 -6.74 8.15
CA ILE A 319 8.96 -7.70 8.55
C ILE A 319 7.67 -7.30 7.86
N LEU A 320 7.11 -8.25 7.10
CA LEU A 320 6.07 -7.97 6.12
C LEU A 320 4.85 -8.85 6.35
N TYR A 321 3.68 -8.24 6.26
CA TYR A 321 2.46 -8.93 5.86
C TYR A 321 2.32 -8.74 4.35
N ILE A 322 3.08 -9.51 3.57
CA ILE A 322 3.06 -9.42 2.11
C ILE A 322 2.86 -10.79 1.48
N TRP A 323 2.08 -10.84 0.39
CA TRP A 323 2.09 -11.97 -0.52
C TRP A 323 3.06 -11.68 -1.68
N PRO A 324 4.19 -12.42 -1.80
CA PRO A 324 5.22 -12.13 -2.79
C PRO A 324 4.85 -12.56 -4.22
N GLY A 325 3.72 -13.25 -4.43
CA GLY A 325 3.26 -13.68 -5.75
C GLY A 325 3.86 -14.99 -6.27
N GLU A 326 4.70 -15.65 -5.47
CA GLU A 326 5.21 -16.99 -5.74
C GLU A 326 4.23 -18.02 -5.16
N LEU A 327 3.78 -18.96 -5.97
CA LEU A 327 2.93 -20.11 -5.60
C LEU A 327 3.78 -21.37 -5.48
#